data_AF-A0A930AM58-F1
#
_entry.id   AF-A0A930AM58-F1
#
_cell.length_a   1.000
_cell.length_b   1.000
_cell.length_c   1.000
_cell.angle_alpha   90.00
_cell.angle_beta   90.00
_cell.angle_gamma   90.00
#
_symmetry.space_group_name_H-M   'P 1'
#
loop_
_entity.id
_entity.type
_entity.pdbx_description
1 polymer ?
#
loop_
_entity_poly.entity_id
_entity_poly.type
_entity_poly.pdbx_seq_one_letter_code
_entity_poly.pdbx_strand_id
1 'polypeptide(L)'
;MFIQALLVALIVAVAFNDRVFLHTFMYRPIVIGPLVGLVFGNLNIGLQVGVAVELMFLAVIWVGTAVPPDETLSAAFATSIACATGSPEIGIATALPISFVGQIFRQTKFSTVYEWTMRKVEKAASKADGKGVILWTTIIPAIIESLLFGIPTFIGVYYGAEAVQSFINFIPQWLISGLAAGAGLLGAVGVALLLGTVKDKSLWPYFLIGFVFASYLGVNMIGIAIIAVTCVAINYLADKNKVNSEDVEEFEIESEDNSYRVLTKKDLWKTFWYGMAIESGNSATKQEA
;
A
#
# COMPACT_ATOMS: atom_id res chain seq x y z
N MET A 1 30.32 -4.00 -3.36
CA MET A 1 29.20 -4.93 -3.13
C MET A 1 28.74 -4.99 -1.68
N PHE A 2 29.58 -5.31 -0.68
CA PHE A 2 29.13 -5.35 0.73
C PHE A 2 28.47 -4.05 1.23
N ILE A 3 29.16 -2.91 1.09
CA ILE A 3 28.65 -1.60 1.55
C ILE A 3 27.35 -1.24 0.81
N GLN A 4 27.29 -1.50 -0.49
CA GLN A 4 26.11 -1.25 -1.30
C GLN A 4 24.93 -2.10 -0.82
N ALA A 5 25.12 -3.40 -0.63
CA ALA A 5 24.09 -4.30 -0.11
C ALA A 5 23.59 -3.87 1.28
N LEU A 6 24.49 -3.43 2.17
CA LEU A 6 24.13 -2.93 3.49
C LEU A 6 23.29 -1.64 3.40
N LEU A 7 23.70 -0.69 2.55
CA LEU A 7 22.97 0.55 2.36
C LEU A 7 21.59 0.32 1.73
N VAL A 8 21.48 -0.57 0.74
CA VAL A 8 20.18 -0.92 0.15
C VAL A 8 19.27 -1.60 1.18
N ALA A 9 19.80 -2.50 2.00
CA ALA A 9 19.04 -3.13 3.08
C ALA A 9 18.53 -2.12 4.11
N LEU A 10 19.34 -1.12 4.46
CA LEU A 10 18.94 -0.03 5.35
C LEU A 10 17.86 0.86 4.70
N ILE A 11 18.00 1.20 3.42
CA ILE A 11 16.98 1.96 2.67
C ILE A 11 15.65 1.21 2.69
N VAL A 12 15.66 -0.09 2.41
CA VAL A 12 14.45 -0.93 2.45
C VAL A 12 13.87 -1.01 3.87
N ALA A 13 14.70 -1.19 4.90
CA ALA A 13 14.22 -1.23 6.29
C ALA A 13 13.56 0.09 6.72
N VAL A 14 14.16 1.23 6.37
CA VAL A 14 13.58 2.56 6.63
C VAL A 14 12.28 2.73 5.86
N ALA A 15 12.23 2.31 4.60
CA ALA A 15 11.04 2.40 3.76
C ALA A 15 9.85 1.59 4.29
N PHE A 16 10.09 0.38 4.80
CA PHE A 16 9.04 -0.41 5.45
C PHE A 16 8.59 0.20 6.77
N ASN A 17 9.51 0.78 7.55
CA ASN A 17 9.13 1.48 8.77
C ASN A 17 8.34 2.77 8.49
N ASP A 18 8.65 3.49 7.41
CA ASP A 18 7.90 4.69 7.00
C ASP A 18 6.40 4.38 6.88
N ARG A 19 6.02 3.22 6.32
CA ARG A 19 4.60 2.81 6.23
C ARG A 19 3.87 2.82 7.57
N VAL A 20 4.54 2.46 8.64
CA VAL A 20 3.94 2.27 9.97
C VAL A 20 3.98 3.58 10.79
N PHE A 21 5.01 4.40 10.62
CA PHE A 21 5.26 5.56 11.49
C PHE A 21 4.82 6.90 10.92
N LEU A 22 5.21 7.20 9.67
CA LEU A 22 5.10 8.55 9.10
C LEU A 22 4.21 8.60 7.86
N HIS A 23 4.05 7.45 7.20
CA HIS A 23 3.28 7.27 5.98
C HIS A 23 3.63 8.33 4.90
N THR A 24 4.92 8.64 4.76
CA THR A 24 5.41 9.65 3.78
C THR A 24 5.59 9.08 2.38
N PHE A 25 5.22 7.81 2.18
CA PHE A 25 5.32 7.08 0.90
C PHE A 25 6.76 6.86 0.41
N MET A 26 7.75 6.83 1.31
CA MET A 26 9.15 6.52 0.95
C MET A 26 9.32 5.12 0.36
N TYR A 27 8.39 4.21 0.63
CA TYR A 27 8.37 2.85 0.12
C TYR A 27 8.04 2.73 -1.37
N ARG A 28 7.61 3.81 -2.01
CA ARG A 28 7.23 3.81 -3.44
C ARG A 28 8.47 3.66 -4.33
N PRO A 29 8.38 2.88 -5.43
CA PRO A 29 9.46 2.71 -6.41
C PRO A 29 10.11 4.00 -6.89
N ILE A 30 9.33 5.07 -7.08
CA ILE A 30 9.85 6.39 -7.50
C ILE A 30 10.84 7.02 -6.51
N VAL A 31 10.80 6.63 -5.23
CA VAL A 31 11.75 7.08 -4.19
C VAL A 31 12.88 6.06 -4.04
N ILE A 32 12.55 4.77 -3.97
CA ILE A 32 13.53 3.70 -3.76
C ILE A 32 14.51 3.58 -4.93
N GLY A 33 14.04 3.64 -6.18
CA GLY A 33 14.88 3.53 -7.36
C GLY A 33 16.01 4.56 -7.38
N PRO A 34 15.73 5.86 -7.25
CA PRO A 34 16.77 6.88 -7.16
C PRO A 34 17.73 6.69 -5.97
N LEU A 35 17.22 6.35 -4.78
CA LEU A 35 18.06 6.12 -3.60
C LEU A 35 19.03 4.95 -3.81
N VAL A 36 18.55 3.84 -4.37
CA VAL A 36 19.40 2.68 -4.70
C VAL A 36 20.35 3.03 -5.84
N GLY A 37 19.92 3.77 -6.86
CA GLY A 37 20.77 4.28 -7.92
C GLY A 37 21.94 5.12 -7.39
N LEU A 38 21.70 5.98 -6.41
CA LEU A 38 22.74 6.76 -5.73
C LEU A 38 23.75 5.86 -5.00
N VAL A 39 23.30 4.83 -4.30
CA VAL A 39 24.18 3.86 -3.61
C VAL A 39 25.13 3.16 -4.60
N PHE A 40 24.68 2.90 -5.82
CA PHE A 40 25.50 2.32 -6.88
C PHE A 40 26.27 3.35 -7.72
N GLY A 41 26.08 4.65 -7.48
CA GLY A 41 26.73 5.72 -8.23
C GLY A 41 26.13 6.00 -9.62
N ASN A 42 24.95 5.44 -9.93
CA ASN A 42 24.25 5.66 -11.20
C ASN A 42 22.78 6.06 -10.96
N LEU A 43 22.59 7.35 -10.71
CA LEU A 43 21.26 7.94 -10.48
C LEU A 43 20.35 7.83 -11.70
N ASN A 44 20.90 7.93 -12.92
CA ASN A 44 20.09 7.87 -14.14
C ASN A 44 19.41 6.52 -14.32
N ILE A 45 20.14 5.41 -14.11
CA ILE A 45 19.55 4.06 -14.13
C ILE A 45 18.52 3.94 -13.00
N GLY A 46 18.83 4.43 -11.80
CA GLY A 46 17.90 4.41 -10.66
C GLY A 46 16.57 5.13 -10.92
N LEU A 47 16.62 6.29 -11.59
CA LEU A 47 15.43 7.04 -11.99
C LEU A 47 14.60 6.30 -13.05
N GLN A 48 15.26 5.76 -14.08
CA GLN A 48 14.57 5.04 -15.15
C GLN A 48 13.86 3.79 -14.64
N VAL A 49 14.55 2.98 -13.84
CA VAL A 49 13.97 1.78 -13.24
C VAL A 49 12.90 2.15 -12.21
N GLY A 50 13.15 3.16 -11.36
CA GLY A 50 12.17 3.63 -10.38
C GLY A 50 10.84 4.05 -11.01
N VAL A 51 10.89 4.85 -12.09
CA VAL A 51 9.69 5.27 -12.83
C VAL A 51 9.02 4.10 -13.54
N ALA A 52 9.78 3.22 -14.20
CA ALA A 52 9.20 2.07 -14.89
C ALA A 52 8.48 1.13 -13.92
N VAL A 53 9.09 0.85 -12.77
CA VAL A 53 8.51 0.01 -11.71
C VAL A 53 7.33 0.73 -11.06
N GLU A 54 7.41 2.04 -10.82
CA GLU A 54 6.28 2.84 -10.32
C GLU A 54 5.05 2.71 -11.22
N LEU A 55 5.23 2.81 -12.54
CA LEU A 55 4.15 2.66 -13.52
C LEU A 55 3.52 1.27 -13.49
N MET A 56 4.29 0.21 -13.21
CA MET A 56 3.75 -1.15 -13.03
C MET A 56 2.84 -1.24 -11.79
N PHE A 57 3.18 -0.51 -10.73
CA PHE A 57 2.46 -0.54 -9.44
C PHE A 57 1.51 0.65 -9.23
N LEU A 58 1.30 1.50 -10.24
CA LEU A 58 0.50 2.73 -10.09
C LEU A 58 -0.97 2.44 -9.80
N ALA A 59 -1.49 1.35 -10.39
CA ALA A 59 -2.86 0.89 -10.20
C ALA A 59 -3.00 -0.15 -9.07
N VAL A 60 -1.92 -0.48 -8.37
CA VAL A 60 -1.92 -1.50 -7.33
C VAL A 60 -2.31 -0.84 -6.01
N ILE A 61 -3.53 -1.12 -5.57
CA ILE A 61 -4.09 -0.63 -4.31
C ILE A 61 -4.45 -1.81 -3.40
N TRP A 62 -4.44 -1.57 -2.10
CA TRP A 62 -4.91 -2.52 -1.12
C TRP A 62 -6.43 -2.58 -1.18
N VAL A 63 -6.97 -3.79 -1.33
CA VAL A 63 -8.41 -4.01 -1.25
C VAL A 63 -8.70 -5.06 -0.19
N GLY A 64 -9.18 -4.59 0.96
CA GLY A 64 -9.40 -5.44 2.13
C GLY A 64 -8.11 -6.13 2.59
N THR A 65 -8.17 -7.46 2.72
CA THR A 65 -7.06 -8.30 3.20
C THR A 65 -6.17 -8.86 2.07
N ALA A 66 -6.44 -8.50 0.81
CA ALA A 66 -5.62 -8.93 -0.31
C ALA A 66 -4.30 -8.20 -0.30
N VAL A 67 -3.23 -8.96 -0.08
CA VAL A 67 -1.88 -8.43 -0.12
C VAL A 67 -1.45 -8.28 -1.59
N PRO A 68 -1.23 -7.07 -2.10
CA PRO A 68 -0.73 -6.88 -3.46
C PRO A 68 0.74 -7.29 -3.59
N PRO A 69 1.26 -7.46 -4.81
CA PRO A 69 2.67 -7.68 -5.03
C PRO A 69 3.54 -6.56 -4.44
N ASP A 70 4.73 -6.92 -3.96
CA ASP A 70 5.59 -6.02 -3.20
C ASP A 70 6.40 -5.10 -4.12
N GLU A 71 6.03 -3.82 -4.14
CA GLU A 71 6.64 -2.80 -4.97
C GLU A 71 8.01 -2.32 -4.45
N THR A 72 8.22 -2.36 -3.13
CA THR A 72 9.42 -1.81 -2.47
C THR A 72 10.64 -2.71 -2.69
N LEU A 73 10.48 -4.02 -2.44
CA LEU A 73 11.51 -5.02 -2.74
C LEU A 73 11.75 -5.10 -4.24
N SER A 74 10.69 -5.07 -5.04
CA SER A 74 10.79 -5.06 -6.49
C SER A 74 11.69 -3.93 -6.98
N ALA A 75 11.42 -2.69 -6.56
CA ALA A 75 12.21 -1.53 -6.95
C ALA A 75 13.66 -1.61 -6.47
N ALA A 76 13.90 -2.05 -5.23
CA ALA A 76 15.24 -2.15 -4.65
C ALA A 76 16.10 -3.16 -5.41
N PHE A 77 15.58 -4.34 -5.70
CA PHE A 77 16.30 -5.37 -6.42
C PHE A 77 16.43 -5.07 -7.91
N ALA A 78 15.35 -4.67 -8.58
CA ALA A 78 15.38 -4.31 -10.00
C ALA A 78 16.42 -3.22 -10.26
N THR A 79 16.47 -2.20 -9.40
CA THR A 79 17.46 -1.13 -9.51
C THR A 79 18.87 -1.62 -9.21
N SER A 80 19.05 -2.44 -8.17
CA SER A 80 20.37 -3.01 -7.84
C SER A 80 20.92 -3.85 -9.00
N ILE A 81 20.08 -4.67 -9.64
CA ILE A 81 20.44 -5.51 -10.79
C ILE A 81 20.73 -4.64 -12.01
N ALA A 82 19.90 -3.64 -12.31
CA ALA A 82 20.14 -2.72 -13.42
C ALA A 82 21.45 -1.94 -13.26
N CYS A 83 21.72 -1.45 -12.05
CA CYS A 83 22.97 -0.74 -11.76
C CYS A 83 24.19 -1.66 -11.82
N ALA A 84 24.07 -2.92 -11.39
CA ALA A 84 25.16 -3.89 -11.46
C ALA A 84 25.47 -4.35 -12.90
N THR A 85 24.44 -4.44 -13.74
CA THR A 85 24.57 -4.88 -15.16
C THR A 85 24.78 -3.73 -16.13
N GLY A 86 24.52 -2.48 -15.71
CA GLY A 86 24.56 -1.29 -16.54
C GLY A 86 23.39 -1.16 -17.52
N SER A 87 22.38 -2.03 -17.45
CA SER A 87 21.19 -2.02 -18.32
C SER A 87 19.90 -1.89 -17.48
N PRO A 88 19.17 -0.77 -17.62
CA PRO A 88 17.84 -0.59 -17.04
C PRO A 88 16.87 -1.72 -17.40
N GLU A 89 16.93 -2.21 -18.64
CA GLU A 89 16.00 -3.20 -19.20
C GLU A 89 16.08 -4.54 -18.44
N ILE A 90 17.29 -4.98 -18.10
CA ILE A 90 17.51 -6.23 -17.36
C ILE A 90 16.88 -6.12 -15.96
N GLY A 91 17.07 -5.00 -15.27
CA GLY A 91 16.48 -4.79 -13.95
C GLY A 91 14.95 -4.75 -14.00
N ILE A 92 14.39 -4.00 -14.94
CA ILE A 92 12.93 -3.87 -15.13
C ILE A 92 12.29 -5.24 -15.40
N ALA A 93 12.93 -6.11 -16.19
CA ALA A 93 12.42 -7.45 -16.46
C ALA A 93 12.32 -8.32 -15.20
N THR A 94 13.20 -8.11 -14.21
CA THR A 94 13.21 -8.86 -12.95
C THR A 94 12.22 -8.33 -11.91
N ALA A 95 11.66 -7.12 -12.12
CA ALA A 95 10.84 -6.43 -11.14
C ALA A 95 9.58 -7.21 -10.74
N LEU A 96 8.84 -7.74 -11.71
CA LEU A 96 7.59 -8.46 -11.46
C LEU A 96 7.81 -9.79 -10.71
N PRO A 97 8.70 -10.70 -11.14
CA PRO A 97 8.99 -11.92 -10.38
C PRO A 97 9.38 -11.66 -8.92
N ILE A 98 10.22 -10.65 -8.68
CA ILE A 98 10.66 -10.29 -7.32
C ILE A 98 9.52 -9.72 -6.48
N SER A 99 8.59 -8.98 -7.11
CA SER A 99 7.41 -8.46 -6.40
C SER A 99 6.52 -9.57 -5.85
N PHE A 100 6.38 -10.69 -6.57
CA PHE A 100 5.63 -11.85 -6.09
C PHE A 100 6.34 -12.55 -4.93
N VAL A 101 7.68 -12.64 -4.99
CA VAL A 101 8.45 -13.13 -3.84
C VAL A 101 8.19 -12.26 -2.62
N GLY A 102 8.33 -10.94 -2.75
CA GLY A 102 8.05 -10.01 -1.66
C GLY A 102 6.61 -10.11 -1.15
N GLN A 103 5.64 -10.39 -2.03
CA GLN A 103 4.24 -10.67 -1.64
C GLN A 103 4.15 -11.86 -0.69
N ILE A 104 4.88 -12.95 -0.95
CA ILE A 104 4.92 -14.14 -0.08
C ILE A 104 5.47 -13.77 1.30
N PHE A 105 6.57 -13.00 1.36
CA PHE A 105 7.13 -12.51 2.62
C PHE A 105 6.12 -11.64 3.38
N ARG A 106 5.44 -10.74 2.67
CA ARG A 106 4.43 -9.84 3.23
C ARG A 106 3.20 -10.59 3.73
N GLN A 107 2.72 -11.59 2.99
CA GLN A 107 1.63 -12.48 3.42
C GLN A 107 2.00 -13.24 4.69
N THR A 108 3.21 -13.81 4.73
CA THR A 108 3.74 -14.53 5.90
C THR A 108 3.84 -13.61 7.12
N LYS A 109 4.26 -12.35 6.92
CA LYS A 109 4.27 -11.33 7.97
C LYS A 109 2.88 -11.16 8.59
N PHE A 110 1.85 -10.93 7.77
CA PHE A 110 0.50 -10.70 8.30
C PHE A 110 -0.07 -11.92 9.00
N SER A 111 0.04 -13.10 8.38
CA SER A 111 -0.56 -14.32 8.91
C SER A 111 0.14 -14.86 10.16
N THR A 112 1.43 -14.60 10.36
CA THR A 112 2.19 -15.17 11.49
C THR A 112 2.66 -14.11 12.48
N VAL A 113 3.42 -13.12 12.01
CA VAL A 113 4.08 -12.14 12.89
C VAL A 113 3.03 -11.23 13.52
N TYR A 114 2.16 -10.62 12.71
CA TYR A 114 1.18 -9.65 13.21
C TYR A 114 0.10 -10.30 14.07
N GLU A 115 -0.35 -11.51 13.74
CA GLU A 115 -1.23 -12.25 14.64
C GLU A 115 -0.60 -12.52 16.01
N TRP A 116 0.70 -12.84 16.04
CA TRP A 116 1.39 -13.07 17.29
C TRP A 116 1.56 -11.79 18.11
N THR A 117 1.92 -10.67 17.49
CA THR A 117 2.04 -9.39 18.19
C THR A 117 0.67 -8.88 18.67
N MET A 118 -0.39 -9.04 17.89
CA MET A 118 -1.76 -8.67 18.29
C MET A 118 -2.22 -9.43 19.54
N ARG A 119 -1.96 -10.74 19.64
CA ARG A 119 -2.24 -11.51 20.88
C ARG A 119 -1.49 -10.98 22.11
N LYS A 120 -0.35 -10.31 21.93
CA LYS A 120 0.40 -9.66 23.02
C LYS A 120 -0.18 -8.29 23.35
N VAL A 121 -0.60 -7.53 22.34
CA VAL A 121 -1.31 -6.25 22.52
C VAL A 121 -2.59 -6.47 23.33
N GLU A 122 -3.40 -7.47 22.98
CA GLU A 122 -4.63 -7.80 23.73
C GLU A 122 -4.36 -8.11 25.22
N LYS A 123 -3.28 -8.85 25.51
CA LYS A 123 -2.87 -9.15 26.90
C LYS A 123 -2.33 -7.94 27.65
N ALA A 124 -1.73 -6.98 26.97
CA ALA A 124 -1.29 -5.72 27.58
C ALA A 124 -2.49 -4.80 27.83
N ALA A 125 -3.41 -4.72 26.86
CA ALA A 125 -4.65 -3.96 26.97
C ALA A 125 -5.54 -4.47 28.11
N SER A 126 -5.68 -5.79 28.27
CA SER A 126 -6.45 -6.39 29.38
C SER A 126 -5.89 -6.05 30.77
N LYS A 127 -4.62 -5.63 30.85
CA LYS A 127 -3.95 -5.20 32.08
C LYS A 127 -3.84 -3.68 32.21
N ALA A 128 -4.45 -2.92 31.30
CA ALA A 128 -4.31 -1.47 31.19
C ALA A 128 -2.84 -0.98 31.12
N ASP A 129 -1.94 -1.80 30.56
CA ASP A 129 -0.53 -1.44 30.39
C ASP A 129 -0.30 -0.72 29.06
N GLY A 130 -0.40 0.61 29.08
CA GLY A 130 -0.19 1.44 27.88
C GLY A 130 1.21 1.32 27.28
N LYS A 131 2.25 1.06 28.09
CA LYS A 131 3.61 0.87 27.58
C LYS A 131 3.73 -0.46 26.84
N GLY A 132 3.12 -1.51 27.40
CA GLY A 132 3.02 -2.80 26.73
C GLY A 132 2.29 -2.70 25.39
N VAL A 133 1.19 -1.96 25.32
CA VAL A 133 0.46 -1.73 24.06
C VAL A 133 1.36 -1.07 23.01
N ILE A 134 2.07 0.02 23.34
CA ILE A 134 2.96 0.71 22.39
C ILE A 134 4.11 -0.21 21.94
N LEU A 135 4.71 -0.95 22.86
CA LEU A 135 5.84 -1.85 22.56
C LEU A 135 5.44 -2.92 21.53
N TRP A 136 4.29 -3.58 21.75
CA TRP A 136 3.83 -4.69 20.93
C TRP A 136 3.09 -4.26 19.66
N THR A 137 2.55 -3.04 19.62
CA THR A 137 1.87 -2.50 18.42
C THR A 137 2.86 -1.87 17.44
N THR A 138 3.92 -1.24 17.95
CA THR A 138 4.77 -0.35 17.14
C THR A 138 6.22 -0.80 17.09
N ILE A 139 6.90 -0.90 18.23
CA ILE A 139 8.36 -1.07 18.27
C ILE A 139 8.78 -2.47 17.82
N ILE A 140 8.20 -3.52 18.41
CA ILE A 140 8.56 -4.90 18.10
C ILE A 140 8.22 -5.27 16.64
N PRO A 141 7.00 -4.97 16.13
CA PRO A 141 6.69 -5.17 14.73
C PRO A 141 7.66 -4.48 13.78
N ALA A 142 8.02 -3.21 14.02
CA ALA A 142 8.95 -2.46 13.18
C ALA A 142 10.36 -3.09 13.11
N ILE A 143 10.88 -3.57 14.25
CA ILE A 143 12.18 -4.26 14.28
C ILE A 143 12.10 -5.57 13.49
N ILE A 144 11.05 -6.37 13.72
CA ILE A 144 10.87 -7.64 13.01
C ILE A 144 10.73 -7.39 11.51
N GLU A 145 9.99 -6.36 11.11
CA GLU A 145 9.80 -6.00 9.70
C GLU A 145 11.10 -5.56 9.04
N SER A 146 11.87 -4.71 9.72
CA SER A 146 13.20 -4.29 9.27
C SER A 146 14.13 -5.49 9.04
N LEU A 147 14.08 -6.51 9.90
CA LEU A 147 14.87 -7.73 9.77
C LEU A 147 14.33 -8.65 8.66
N LEU A 148 13.01 -8.83 8.60
CA LEU A 148 12.33 -9.73 7.67
C LEU A 148 12.52 -9.29 6.21
N PHE A 149 12.56 -7.99 5.94
CA PHE A 149 12.77 -7.46 4.59
C PHE A 149 14.20 -6.99 4.35
N GLY A 150 14.88 -6.45 5.36
CA GLY A 150 16.25 -5.95 5.24
C GLY A 150 17.28 -7.07 5.05
N ILE A 151 17.18 -8.17 5.79
CA ILE A 151 18.15 -9.28 5.68
C ILE A 151 18.08 -9.95 4.30
N PRO A 152 16.90 -10.34 3.77
CA PRO A 152 16.82 -10.90 2.42
C PRO A 152 17.28 -9.92 1.34
N THR A 153 17.00 -8.62 1.51
CA THR A 153 17.51 -7.57 0.62
C THR A 153 19.03 -7.54 0.62
N PHE A 154 19.65 -7.54 1.79
CA PHE A 154 21.10 -7.58 1.93
C PHE A 154 21.69 -8.80 1.22
N ILE A 155 21.17 -9.99 1.52
CA ILE A 155 21.64 -11.26 0.95
C ILE A 155 21.51 -11.22 -0.57
N GLY A 156 20.34 -10.90 -1.11
CA GLY A 156 20.12 -10.95 -2.55
C GLY A 156 20.93 -9.91 -3.32
N VAL A 157 21.13 -8.70 -2.78
CA VAL A 157 21.98 -7.68 -3.41
C VAL A 157 23.46 -8.05 -3.32
N TYR A 158 23.89 -8.69 -2.22
CA TYR A 158 25.28 -9.11 -2.02
C TYR A 158 25.69 -10.27 -2.93
N TYR A 159 24.84 -11.30 -3.05
CA TYR A 159 25.10 -12.47 -3.91
C TYR A 159 24.71 -12.24 -5.38
N GLY A 160 24.02 -11.14 -5.68
CA GLY A 160 23.74 -10.69 -7.04
C GLY A 160 22.58 -11.39 -7.74
N ALA A 161 22.38 -11.02 -9.00
CA ALA A 161 21.21 -11.41 -9.81
C ALA A 161 21.07 -12.93 -9.98
N GLU A 162 22.17 -13.67 -10.10
CA GLU A 162 22.15 -15.12 -10.32
C GLU A 162 21.61 -15.89 -9.09
N ALA A 163 21.95 -15.43 -7.88
CA ALA A 163 21.42 -16.00 -6.64
C ALA A 163 19.92 -15.69 -6.48
N VAL A 164 19.50 -14.47 -6.81
CA VAL A 164 18.08 -14.07 -6.79
C VAL A 164 17.28 -14.89 -7.81
N GLN A 165 17.79 -15.06 -9.03
CA GLN A 165 17.12 -15.84 -10.07
C GLN A 165 17.05 -17.32 -9.72
N SER A 166 18.12 -17.89 -9.15
CA SER A 166 18.14 -19.27 -8.68
C SER A 166 17.12 -19.50 -7.57
N PHE A 167 16.97 -18.54 -6.65
CA PHE A 167 15.95 -18.58 -5.62
C PHE A 167 14.53 -18.50 -6.20
N ILE A 168 14.28 -17.60 -7.17
CA ILE A 168 12.98 -17.51 -7.85
C ILE A 168 12.65 -18.84 -8.53
N ASN A 169 13.61 -19.44 -9.25
CA ASN A 169 13.43 -20.71 -9.94
C ASN A 169 13.21 -21.90 -8.99
N PHE A 170 13.66 -21.78 -7.74
CA PHE A 170 13.44 -22.80 -6.71
C PHE A 170 12.00 -22.79 -6.18
N ILE A 171 11.28 -21.66 -6.26
CA ILE A 171 9.89 -21.58 -5.78
C ILE A 171 8.97 -22.33 -6.75
N PRO A 172 8.23 -23.35 -6.29
CA PRO A 172 7.35 -24.12 -7.17
C PRO A 172 6.25 -23.24 -7.79
N GLN A 173 6.03 -23.39 -9.10
CA GLN A 173 5.02 -22.61 -9.82
C GLN A 173 3.60 -22.77 -9.25
N TRP A 174 3.27 -23.96 -8.74
CA TRP A 174 1.97 -24.22 -8.11
C TRP A 174 1.78 -23.39 -6.83
N LEU A 175 2.85 -23.09 -6.09
CA LEU A 175 2.79 -22.29 -4.85
C LEU A 175 2.57 -20.82 -5.18
N ILE A 176 3.29 -20.29 -6.17
CA ILE A 176 3.10 -18.92 -6.67
C ILE A 176 1.66 -18.75 -7.17
N SER A 177 1.20 -19.68 -8.01
CA SER A 177 -0.15 -19.64 -8.58
C SER A 177 -1.23 -19.80 -7.52
N GLY A 178 -1.02 -20.68 -6.53
CA GLY A 178 -1.94 -20.89 -5.41
C GLY A 178 -2.05 -19.66 -4.51
N LEU A 179 -0.93 -19.01 -4.19
CA LEU A 179 -0.93 -17.79 -3.38
C LEU A 179 -1.54 -16.61 -4.15
N ALA A 180 -1.25 -16.48 -5.45
CA ALA A 180 -1.85 -15.46 -6.30
C ALA A 180 -3.38 -15.64 -6.41
N ALA A 181 -3.86 -16.87 -6.59
CA ALA A 181 -5.29 -17.18 -6.61
C ALA A 181 -5.96 -16.88 -5.26
N GLY A 182 -5.32 -17.28 -4.15
CA GLY A 182 -5.81 -16.99 -2.80
C GLY A 182 -5.87 -15.49 -2.49
N ALA A 183 -4.84 -14.73 -2.87
CA ALA A 183 -4.81 -13.28 -2.73
C ALA A 183 -5.89 -12.60 -3.59
N GLY A 184 -6.11 -13.08 -4.83
CA GLY A 184 -7.17 -12.61 -5.70
C GLY A 184 -8.57 -12.83 -5.12
N LEU A 185 -8.81 -14.00 -4.49
CA LEU A 185 -10.06 -14.31 -3.81
C LEU A 185 -10.30 -13.40 -2.59
N LEU A 186 -9.27 -13.17 -1.77
CA LEU A 186 -9.36 -12.21 -0.65
C LEU A 186 -9.66 -10.79 -1.16
N GLY A 187 -9.15 -10.42 -2.34
CA GLY A 187 -9.40 -9.12 -2.96
C GLY A 187 -10.85 -8.96 -3.40
N ALA A 188 -11.41 -10.00 -4.01
CA ALA A 188 -12.83 -10.03 -4.37
C ALA A 188 -13.74 -9.90 -3.13
N VAL A 189 -13.40 -10.57 -2.02
CA VAL A 189 -14.13 -10.43 -0.74
C VAL A 189 -14.00 -8.99 -0.20
N GLY A 190 -12.82 -8.37 -0.30
CA GLY A 190 -12.61 -6.97 0.07
C GLY A 190 -13.49 -6.01 -0.72
N VAL A 191 -13.52 -6.13 -2.05
CA VAL A 191 -14.41 -5.31 -2.91
C VAL A 191 -15.87 -5.54 -2.55
N ALA A 192 -16.28 -6.78 -2.29
CA ALA A 192 -17.65 -7.11 -1.90
C ALA A 192 -18.06 -6.48 -0.57
N LEU A 193 -17.17 -6.46 0.43
CA LEU A 193 -17.39 -5.77 1.70
C LEU A 193 -17.52 -4.26 1.51
N LEU A 194 -16.65 -3.65 0.68
CA LEU A 194 -16.72 -2.22 0.35
C LEU A 194 -18.03 -1.86 -0.36
N LEU A 195 -18.43 -2.63 -1.37
CA LEU A 195 -19.73 -2.45 -2.04
C LEU A 195 -20.89 -2.61 -1.06
N GLY A 196 -20.78 -3.49 -0.07
CA GLY A 196 -21.74 -3.63 1.01
C GLY A 196 -21.88 -2.40 1.91
N THR A 197 -20.88 -1.51 1.95
CA THR A 197 -20.97 -0.24 2.70
C THR A 197 -21.74 0.85 1.94
N VAL A 198 -21.88 0.72 0.60
CA VAL A 198 -22.65 1.63 -0.24
C VAL A 198 -24.15 1.40 0.02
N LYS A 199 -24.73 2.21 0.90
CA LYS A 199 -26.14 2.09 1.29
C LYS A 199 -27.12 2.50 0.19
N ASP A 200 -26.70 3.38 -0.72
CA ASP A 200 -27.56 3.88 -1.78
C ASP A 200 -27.57 2.92 -2.98
N LYS A 201 -28.75 2.36 -3.26
CA LYS A 201 -28.96 1.43 -4.38
C LYS A 201 -28.94 2.14 -5.74
N SER A 202 -29.06 3.48 -5.78
CA SER A 202 -29.02 4.28 -7.00
C SER A 202 -27.65 4.22 -7.70
N LEU A 203 -26.59 3.81 -7.00
CA LEU A 203 -25.22 3.81 -7.49
C LEU A 203 -24.81 2.52 -8.24
N TRP A 204 -25.62 1.46 -8.18
CA TRP A 204 -25.35 0.19 -8.87
C TRP A 204 -25.14 0.29 -10.39
N PRO A 205 -25.88 1.14 -11.15
CA PRO A 205 -25.64 1.31 -12.57
C PRO A 205 -24.22 1.83 -12.88
N TYR A 206 -23.70 2.77 -12.08
CA TYR A 206 -22.34 3.28 -12.25
C TYR A 206 -21.28 2.20 -12.01
N PHE A 207 -21.51 1.36 -10.99
CA PHE A 207 -20.66 0.20 -10.74
C PHE A 207 -20.65 -0.78 -11.92
N LEU A 208 -21.82 -1.13 -12.47
CA LEU A 208 -21.93 -2.04 -13.61
C LEU A 208 -21.24 -1.49 -14.86
N ILE A 209 -21.40 -0.19 -15.14
CA ILE A 209 -20.71 0.48 -16.25
C ILE A 209 -19.20 0.36 -16.06
N GLY A 210 -18.67 0.72 -14.88
CA GLY A 210 -17.25 0.58 -14.57
C GLY A 210 -16.74 -0.86 -14.69
N PHE A 211 -17.53 -1.84 -14.24
CA PHE A 211 -17.23 -3.26 -14.36
C PHE A 211 -17.11 -3.72 -15.81
N VAL A 212 -17.99 -3.25 -16.71
CA VAL A 212 -17.93 -3.57 -18.14
C VAL A 212 -16.67 -2.98 -18.77
N PHE A 213 -16.33 -1.72 -18.45
CA PHE A 213 -15.10 -1.08 -18.92
C PHE A 213 -13.85 -1.81 -18.46
N ALA A 214 -13.81 -2.24 -17.18
CA ALA A 214 -12.68 -2.98 -16.64
C ALA A 214 -12.55 -4.39 -17.24
N SER A 215 -13.64 -5.16 -17.25
CA SER A 215 -13.59 -6.61 -17.49
C SER A 215 -13.66 -6.98 -18.97
N TYR A 216 -14.39 -6.21 -19.79
CA TYR A 216 -14.64 -6.54 -21.20
C TYR A 216 -13.86 -5.64 -22.16
N LEU A 217 -13.70 -4.37 -21.83
CA LEU A 217 -13.00 -3.40 -22.68
C LEU A 217 -11.51 -3.26 -22.33
N GLY A 218 -11.07 -3.85 -21.21
CA GLY A 218 -9.67 -3.82 -20.78
C GLY A 218 -9.13 -2.42 -20.51
N VAL A 219 -10.01 -1.46 -20.19
CA VAL A 219 -9.61 -0.08 -19.90
C VAL A 219 -8.82 -0.05 -18.60
N ASN A 220 -7.67 0.63 -18.60
CA ASN A 220 -6.86 0.75 -17.40
C ASN A 220 -7.62 1.53 -16.29
N MET A 221 -7.20 1.33 -15.03
CA MET A 221 -7.85 1.97 -13.88
C MET A 221 -7.86 3.50 -13.97
N ILE A 222 -6.84 4.10 -14.58
CA ILE A 222 -6.77 5.55 -14.82
C ILE A 222 -7.90 6.01 -15.75
N GLY A 223 -8.11 5.32 -16.86
CA GLY A 223 -9.18 5.61 -17.81
C GLY A 223 -10.56 5.47 -17.16
N ILE A 224 -10.75 4.43 -16.35
CA ILE A 224 -11.98 4.24 -15.58
C ILE A 224 -12.19 5.38 -14.58
N ALA A 225 -11.14 5.84 -13.89
CA ALA A 225 -11.23 6.95 -12.97
C ALA A 225 -11.65 8.27 -13.66
N ILE A 226 -11.13 8.55 -14.86
CA ILE A 226 -11.52 9.73 -15.65
C ILE A 226 -13.01 9.66 -16.02
N ILE A 227 -13.48 8.49 -16.47
CA ILE A 227 -14.91 8.27 -16.77
C ILE A 227 -15.76 8.48 -15.51
N ALA A 228 -15.34 7.91 -14.38
CA ALA A 228 -16.06 8.05 -13.11
C ALA A 228 -16.15 9.53 -12.67
N VAL A 229 -15.04 10.28 -12.71
CA VAL A 229 -15.02 11.71 -12.39
C VAL A 229 -15.95 12.50 -13.32
N THR A 230 -15.97 12.16 -14.61
CA THR A 230 -16.85 12.81 -15.58
C THR A 230 -18.33 12.54 -15.26
N CYS A 231 -18.70 11.30 -14.96
CA CYS A 231 -20.06 10.93 -14.54
C CYS A 231 -20.48 11.65 -13.25
N VAL A 232 -19.58 11.73 -12.26
CA VAL A 232 -19.83 12.46 -11.01
C VAL A 232 -20.00 13.96 -11.27
N ALA A 233 -19.15 14.56 -12.11
CA ALA A 233 -19.26 15.97 -12.47
C ALA A 233 -20.58 16.29 -13.18
N ILE A 234 -21.04 15.43 -14.09
CA ILE A 234 -22.33 15.59 -14.78
C ILE A 234 -23.50 15.51 -13.77
N ASN A 235 -23.50 14.54 -12.86
CA ASN A 235 -24.53 14.44 -11.83
C ASN A 235 -24.52 15.65 -10.90
N TYR A 236 -23.34 16.09 -10.46
CA TYR A 236 -23.20 17.28 -9.62
C TYR A 236 -23.75 18.53 -10.30
N LEU A 237 -23.49 18.71 -11.60
CA LEU A 237 -24.06 19.82 -12.37
C LEU A 237 -25.57 19.68 -12.55
N ALA A 238 -26.08 18.47 -12.79
CA ALA A 238 -27.51 18.21 -12.91
C ALA A 238 -28.27 18.49 -11.60
N ASP A 239 -27.71 18.08 -10.45
CA ASP A 239 -28.28 18.34 -9.13
C ASP A 239 -28.22 19.84 -8.79
N LYS A 240 -27.09 20.51 -9.08
CA LYS A 240 -26.98 21.97 -8.91
C LYS A 240 -28.01 22.73 -9.76
N ASN A 241 -28.27 22.28 -10.98
CA ASN A 241 -29.27 22.90 -11.85
C ASN A 241 -30.71 22.68 -11.36
N LYS A 242 -31.00 21.54 -10.71
CA LYS A 242 -32.29 21.30 -10.05
C LYS A 242 -32.50 22.22 -8.85
N VAL A 243 -31.48 22.37 -8.00
CA VAL A 243 -31.53 23.27 -6.83
C VAL A 243 -31.69 24.74 -7.23
N ASN A 244 -31.11 25.16 -8.35
CA ASN A 244 -31.30 26.52 -8.87
C ASN A 244 -32.66 26.75 -9.57
N SER A 245 -33.42 25.69 -9.85
CA SER A 245 -34.73 25.77 -10.53
C SER A 245 -35.93 25.64 -9.59
N GLU A 246 -35.71 25.26 -8.34
CA GLU A 246 -36.71 25.30 -7.28
C GLU A 246 -36.47 26.59 -6.48
N ASP A 247 -37.43 27.52 -6.53
CA ASP A 247 -37.40 28.77 -5.77
C ASP A 247 -37.08 28.48 -4.29
N VAL A 248 -36.15 29.26 -3.74
CA VAL A 248 -35.71 29.19 -2.35
C VAL A 248 -36.89 29.54 -1.43
N GLU A 249 -37.58 28.54 -0.89
CA GLU A 249 -38.24 28.71 0.40
C GLU A 249 -37.16 28.64 1.48
N GLU A 250 -36.84 29.83 2.00
CA GLU A 250 -35.94 30.03 3.12
C GLU A 250 -36.54 29.34 4.36
N PHE A 251 -36.13 28.09 4.61
CA PHE A 251 -36.39 27.45 5.89
C PHE A 251 -35.53 28.15 6.95
N GLU A 252 -36.16 28.94 7.81
CA GLU A 252 -35.56 29.40 9.06
C GLU A 252 -35.07 28.17 9.84
N ILE A 253 -33.75 28.07 10.00
CA ILE A 253 -33.14 27.09 10.88
C ILE A 253 -33.44 27.58 12.30
N GLU A 254 -34.40 26.95 12.98
CA GLU A 254 -34.54 27.06 14.43
C GLU A 254 -33.19 26.69 15.06
N SER A 255 -32.63 27.63 15.82
CA SER A 255 -31.36 27.45 16.53
C SER A 255 -31.52 26.40 17.62
N GLU A 256 -31.23 25.13 17.29
CA GLU A 256 -31.00 24.10 18.29
C GLU A 256 -29.81 24.47 19.18
N ASP A 257 -29.97 24.16 20.47
CA ASP A 257 -29.06 24.51 21.56
C ASP A 257 -27.67 23.90 21.30
N ASN A 258 -26.72 24.74 20.86
CA ASN A 258 -25.38 24.33 20.48
C ASN A 258 -24.51 24.05 21.72
N SER A 259 -24.77 22.96 22.42
CA SER A 259 -23.86 22.40 23.43
C SER A 259 -22.70 21.62 22.82
N TYR A 260 -22.35 21.87 21.54
CA TYR A 260 -21.18 21.25 20.93
C TYR A 260 -19.91 22.03 21.27
N ARG A 261 -18.85 21.31 21.65
CA ARG A 261 -17.53 21.90 21.76
C ARG A 261 -17.05 22.26 20.35
N VAL A 262 -16.95 23.56 20.05
CA VAL A 262 -16.37 24.03 18.79
C VAL A 262 -14.93 23.52 18.69
N LEU A 263 -14.66 22.72 17.65
CA LEU A 263 -13.32 22.21 17.38
C LEU A 263 -12.36 23.38 17.17
N THR A 264 -11.30 23.46 17.98
CA THR A 264 -10.31 24.52 17.83
C THR A 264 -9.26 24.14 16.78
N LYS A 265 -8.53 25.12 16.23
CA LYS A 265 -7.36 24.86 15.35
C LYS A 265 -6.34 23.91 15.99
N LYS A 266 -6.23 23.93 17.32
CA LYS A 266 -5.34 23.05 18.08
C LYS A 266 -5.84 21.60 18.06
N ASP A 267 -7.15 21.39 18.18
CA ASP A 267 -7.76 20.06 18.07
C ASP A 267 -7.57 19.50 16.65
N LEU A 268 -7.76 20.32 15.61
CA LEU A 268 -7.47 19.97 14.21
C LEU A 268 -6.01 19.54 13.98
N TRP A 269 -5.04 20.33 14.46
CA TRP A 269 -3.63 19.97 14.35
C TRP A 269 -3.27 18.71 15.13
N LYS A 270 -3.86 18.52 16.31
CA LYS A 270 -3.65 17.32 17.11
C LYS A 270 -4.21 16.08 16.39
N THR A 271 -5.40 16.18 15.82
CA THR A 271 -6.02 15.12 15.01
C THR A 271 -5.21 14.82 13.76
N PHE A 272 -4.64 15.84 13.09
CA PHE A 272 -3.74 15.62 11.95
C PHE A 272 -2.52 14.76 12.32
N TRP A 273 -1.84 15.10 13.42
CA TRP A 273 -0.68 14.32 13.89
C TRP A 273 -1.05 12.91 14.36
N TYR A 274 -2.22 12.72 14.98
CA TYR A 274 -2.72 11.39 15.30
C TYR A 274 -3.13 10.60 14.04
N GLY A 275 -3.66 11.29 13.03
CA GLY A 275 -4.04 10.74 11.75
C GLY A 275 -2.88 10.06 11.02
N MET A 276 -1.68 10.62 11.15
CA MET A 276 -0.47 10.03 10.57
C MET A 276 -0.06 8.68 11.18
N ALA A 277 -0.61 8.31 12.34
CA ALA A 277 -0.38 7.03 13.00
C ALA A 277 -1.61 6.10 12.96
N ILE A 278 -2.67 6.42 12.20
CA ILE A 278 -3.90 5.62 12.14
C ILE A 278 -3.63 4.20 11.65
N GLU A 279 -2.75 4.02 10.66
CA GLU A 279 -2.38 2.70 10.14
C GLU A 279 -1.44 1.90 11.04
N SER A 280 -1.01 2.44 12.20
CA SER A 280 -0.15 1.69 13.15
C SER A 280 -0.88 0.54 13.84
N GLY A 281 -2.21 0.50 13.76
CA GLY A 281 -3.05 -0.64 14.13
C GLY A 281 -2.84 -1.81 13.19
N ASN A 282 -1.68 -2.47 13.32
CA ASN A 282 -1.19 -3.60 12.52
C ASN A 282 -2.04 -4.88 12.70
N SER A 283 -3.34 -4.82 12.43
CA SER A 283 -4.30 -5.90 12.60
C SER A 283 -4.91 -6.32 11.26
N ALA A 284 -4.80 -7.62 10.94
CA ALA A 284 -5.41 -8.20 9.75
C ALA A 284 -6.92 -8.48 9.93
N THR A 285 -7.41 -8.51 11.17
CA THR A 285 -8.82 -8.82 11.50
C THR A 285 -9.66 -7.58 11.76
N LYS A 286 -9.02 -6.46 12.12
CA LYS A 286 -9.65 -5.16 12.35
C LYS A 286 -8.73 -4.06 11.82
N GLN A 287 -8.64 -3.95 10.50
CA GLN A 287 -7.88 -2.87 9.87
C GLN A 287 -8.46 -1.53 10.33
N GLU A 288 -7.60 -0.63 10.82
CA GLU A 288 -7.90 0.76 11.17
C GLU A 288 -8.96 0.99 12.28
N ALA A 289 -9.31 -0.04 13.07
CA ALA A 289 -10.24 0.08 14.21
C ALA A 289 -9.52 0.29 15.54
#